data_AF-A0A5T9PZR3-F1
#
_entry.id   AF-A0A5T9PZR3-F1
#
_cell.length_a   1.000
_cell.length_b   1.000
_cell.length_c   1.000
_cell.angle_alpha   90.00
_cell.angle_beta   90.00
_cell.angle_gamma   90.00
#
_symmetry.space_group_name_H-M   'P 1'
#
loop_
_entity.id
_entity.type
_entity.pdbx_description
1 polymer ?
#
loop_
_entity_poly.entity_id
_entity_poly.type
_entity_poly.pdbx_seq_one_letter_code
_entity_poly.pdbx_strand_id
1 'polypeptide(L)' 'MIIASQRHTAQTFPGLTIEHGQICQYGKPRSVAMNGRGIHQVSLRTTEGRVLTLPVCRLFEWQA' A
#
# COMPACT_ATOMS: atom_id res chain seq x y z
N MET A 1 8.04 1.21 -29.52
CA MET A 1 6.97 0.39 -28.91
C MET A 1 6.69 0.97 -27.54
N ILE A 2 5.66 1.79 -27.40
CA ILE A 2 5.25 2.30 -26.09
C ILE A 2 4.41 1.19 -25.47
N ILE A 3 5.01 0.39 -24.60
CA ILE A 3 4.26 -0.53 -23.76
C ILE A 3 3.50 0.39 -22.80
N ALA A 4 2.23 0.65 -23.10
CA ALA A 4 1.31 1.22 -22.13
C ALA A 4 1.35 0.26 -20.94
N SER A 5 2.05 0.65 -19.87
CA SER A 5 2.07 -0.09 -18.62
C SER A 5 0.61 -0.36 -18.30
N GLN A 6 0.22 -1.64 -18.32
CA GLN A 6 -1.12 -2.08 -17.97
C GLN A 6 -1.54 -1.26 -16.76
N ARG A 7 -2.63 -0.49 -16.90
CA ARG A 7 -3.27 0.15 -15.76
C ARG A 7 -3.47 -0.96 -14.74
N HIS A 8 -2.64 -0.97 -13.71
CA HIS A 8 -2.81 -1.81 -12.54
C HIS A 8 -4.28 -1.58 -12.17
N THR A 9 -5.10 -2.63 -12.24
CA THR A 9 -6.43 -2.62 -11.66
C THR A 9 -6.30 -1.93 -10.31
N ALA A 10 -7.04 -0.83 -10.10
CA ALA A 10 -6.90 0.01 -8.91
C ALA A 10 -7.07 -0.87 -7.68
N GLN A 11 -5.95 -1.32 -7.12
CA GLN A 11 -5.97 -2.33 -6.10
C GLN A 11 -6.47 -1.65 -4.85
N THR A 12 -7.71 -1.97 -4.50
CA THR A 12 -8.41 -1.33 -3.40
C THR A 12 -8.05 -2.04 -2.10
N PHE A 13 -7.61 -1.25 -1.13
CA PHE A 13 -7.34 -1.67 0.24
C PHE A 13 -8.42 -1.08 1.14
N PRO A 14 -9.54 -1.79 1.36
CA PRO A 14 -10.64 -1.26 2.16
C PRO A 14 -10.20 -0.99 3.60
N GLY A 15 -10.74 0.08 4.17
CA GLY A 15 -10.42 0.53 5.52
C GLY A 15 -9.00 1.06 5.71
N LEU A 16 -8.23 1.29 4.64
CA LEU A 16 -6.92 1.92 4.69
C LEU A 16 -7.06 3.39 5.09
N THR A 17 -6.40 3.77 6.18
CA THR A 17 -6.36 5.15 6.70
C THR A 17 -4.94 5.50 7.14
N ILE A 18 -4.66 6.81 7.25
CA ILE A 18 -3.50 7.32 7.98
C ILE A 18 -4.04 8.02 9.23
N GLU A 19 -3.69 7.51 10.40
CA GLU A 19 -4.11 8.05 11.70
C GLU A 19 -2.85 8.40 12.51
N HIS A 20 -2.67 9.67 12.87
CA HIS A 20 -1.51 10.14 13.65
C HIS A 20 -0.14 9.71 13.06
N GLY A 21 -0.02 9.68 11.73
CA GLY A 21 1.19 9.23 11.04
C GLY A 21 1.38 7.72 10.97
N GLN A 22 0.43 6.92 11.46
CA GLN A 22 0.42 5.47 11.34
C GLN A 22 -0.50 5.02 10.20
N ILE A 23 -0.04 4.04 9.43
CA ILE A 23 -0.89 3.35 8.46
C ILE A 23 -1.79 2.39 9.23
N CYS A 24 -3.10 2.57 9.11
CA CYS A 24 -4.10 1.74 9.74
C CYS A 24 -4.94 0.99 8.68
N GLN A 25 -5.44 -0.19 9.04
CA GLN A 25 -6.47 -0.87 8.26
C GLN A 25 -7.59 -1.36 9.17
N TYR A 26 -8.82 -0.87 8.94
CA TYR A 26 -9.97 -1.11 9.83
C TYR A 26 -9.68 -0.71 11.29
N GLY A 27 -9.06 0.46 11.48
CA GLY A 27 -8.66 0.97 12.81
C GLY A 27 -7.54 0.18 13.49
N LYS A 28 -6.94 -0.81 12.81
CA LYS A 28 -5.80 -1.58 13.32
C LYS A 28 -4.49 -1.08 12.71
N PRO A 29 -3.50 -0.69 13.53
CA PRO A 29 -2.19 -0.29 13.02
C PRO A 29 -1.53 -1.38 12.18
N ARG A 30 -0.85 -0.97 11.11
CA ARG A 30 -0.07 -1.84 10.22
C ARG A 30 1.39 -1.49 10.36
N SER A 31 2.21 -2.49 10.66
CA SER A 31 3.65 -2.31 10.76
C SER A 31 4.24 -2.01 9.39
N VAL A 32 5.08 -0.98 9.34
CA VAL A 32 5.92 -0.67 8.18
C VAL A 32 7.31 -1.24 8.45
N ALA A 33 7.79 -2.07 7.53
CA ALA A 33 9.13 -2.65 7.59
C ALA A 33 9.97 -2.17 6.41
N MET A 34 11.27 -1.98 6.63
CA MET A 34 12.21 -1.66 5.56
C MET A 34 12.87 -2.95 5.06
N ASN A 35 12.85 -3.18 3.75
CA ASN A 35 13.59 -4.30 3.18
C ASN A 35 15.09 -3.97 3.02
N GLY A 36 15.91 -4.97 2.62
CA GLY A 36 17.35 -4.79 2.43
C GLY A 36 17.77 -3.80 1.36
N ARG A 37 16.83 -3.24 0.58
CA ARG A 37 17.05 -2.18 -0.42
C ARG A 37 16.65 -0.80 0.07
N GLY A 38 16.31 -0.64 1.35
CA GLY A 38 15.88 0.64 1.91
C GLY A 38 14.44 1.04 1.58
N ILE A 39 13.62 0.12 1.06
CA ILE A 39 12.23 0.42 0.69
C ILE A 39 11.32 0.09 1.86
N HIS A 40 10.57 1.09 2.34
CA HIS A 40 9.51 0.89 3.31
C HIS A 40 8.31 0.18 2.67
N GLN A 41 7.91 -0.94 3.27
CA GLN A 41 6.82 -1.79 2.81
C GLN A 41 5.81 -2.02 3.95
N VAL A 42 4.56 -2.25 3.57
CA VAL A 42 3.47 -2.56 4.48
C VAL A 42 2.61 -3.68 3.89
N SER A 43 2.11 -4.56 4.77
CA SER A 43 1.19 -5.62 4.37
C SER A 43 -0.25 -5.18 4.59
N LEU A 44 -1.09 -5.24 3.55
CA LEU A 44 -2.50 -4.87 3.60
C LEU A 44 -3.38 -6.02 3.10
N ARG A 45 -4.61 -6.08 3.61
CA ARG A 45 -5.62 -7.03 3.15
C ARG A 45 -6.43 -6.42 2.00
N THR A 46 -6.62 -7.16 0.92
CA THR A 46 -7.46 -6.76 -0.21
C THR A 46 -8.94 -7.08 0.08
N THR A 47 -9.85 -6.56 -0.73
CA THR A 47 -11.28 -6.91 -0.69
C THR A 47 -11.52 -8.43 -0.86
N GLU A 48 -10.66 -9.11 -1.62
CA GLU A 48 -10.70 -10.57 -1.83
C GLU A 48 -10.16 -11.37 -0.61
N GLY A 49 -9.76 -10.69 0.47
CA GLY A 49 -9.21 -11.33 1.67
C GLY A 49 -7.73 -11.73 1.58
N ARG A 50 -7.07 -11.48 0.45
CA ARG A 50 -5.63 -11.75 0.27
C ARG A 50 -4.79 -10.71 1.01
N VAL A 51 -3.61 -11.11 1.47
CA VAL A 51 -2.62 -10.17 2.05
C VAL A 51 -1.54 -9.90 1.02
N LEU A 52 -1.26 -8.62 0.77
CA LEU A 52 -0.20 -8.17 -0.12
C LEU A 52 0.77 -7.28 0.62
N THR A 53 2.06 -7.49 0.40
CA THR A 53 3.13 -6.60 0.87
C THR A 53 3.56 -5.70 -0.27
N LEU A 54 3.43 -4.39 -0.08
CA LEU A 54 3.71 -3.40 -1.11
C LEU A 54 4.51 -2.22 -0.55
N PRO A 55 5.29 -1.52 -1.40
CA PRO A 55 5.96 -0.29 -0.99
C PRO A 55 4.95 0.77 -0.55
N VAL A 56 5.25 1.48 0.54
CA VAL A 56 4.39 2.55 1.08
C VAL A 56 4.14 3.65 0.06
N CYS A 57 5.15 3.98 -0.76
CA CYS A 57 5.04 4.98 -1.83
C CYS A 57 4.04 4.62 -2.95
N ARG A 58 3.55 3.38 -3.01
CA ARG A 58 2.48 2.99 -3.95
C ARG A 58 1.07 3.14 -3.37
N LEU A 59 0.93 3.43 -2.08
CA LEU A 59 -0.37 3.52 -1.42
C LEU A 59 -1.03 4.89 -1.61
N PHE A 60 -0.22 5.92 -1.75
CA PHE A 60 -0.68 7.30 -1.83
C PHE A 60 0.01 7.93 -3.03
N GLU A 61 -0.77 8.50 -3.95
CA GLU A 61 -0.20 9.39 -4.96
C GLU A 61 0.33 10.62 -4.22
N TRP A 62 1.64 10.84 -4.31
CA TRP A 62 2.24 12.08 -3.84
C TRP A 62 1.75 13.21 -4.74
N GLN A 63 0.80 14.02 -4.27
CA GLN A 63 0.51 15.32 -4.87
C GLN A 63 1.49 16.33 -4.25
N ALA A 64 2.51 16.70 -5.04
CA ALA A 64 3.42 17.80 -4.73
C ALA A 64 2.76 19.14 -5.04
#